data_AF-A0A9I9EHM4-F1
#
_entry.id   AF-A0A9I9EHM4-F1
#
_cell.length_a   1.000
_cell.length_b   1.000
_cell.length_c   1.000
_cell.angle_alpha   90.00
_cell.angle_beta   90.00
_cell.angle_gamma   90.00
#
_symmetry.space_group_name_H-M   'P 1'
#
loop_
_entity.id
_entity.type
_entity.pdbx_description
1 polymer ?
#
loop_
_entity_poly.entity_id
_entity_poly.type
_entity_poly.pdbx_seq_one_letter_code
_entity_poly.pdbx_strand_id
1 'polypeptide(L)'
;MDEHELASIVNAFIASQRQLLLMLELLKNDTKRITHIPYETRHRIRQLAYFRMIHGSDLVCRQSTRMDRRCFAILCHLLRTIAGLTSTEVVDVEEMVAMFLHILAHDVKNRVIQREFMRSGETISRHFNMVLLAVIRLHEELLKKPQPVPNECTDQRWNMTSSSRLPKHTWTKEEEAGLVELVNAGGWRSDNGTFRPGYL
;
A
#
# COMPACT_ATOMS: atom_id res chain seq x y z
N MET A 1 38.60 3.66 -53.42
CA MET A 1 38.52 4.16 -52.04
C MET A 1 39.78 4.93 -51.82
N ASP A 2 39.67 6.25 -51.76
CA ASP A 2 40.84 7.09 -51.59
C ASP A 2 41.27 7.13 -50.11
N GLU A 3 42.53 7.50 -49.86
CA GLU A 3 43.11 7.54 -48.52
C GLU A 3 42.40 8.55 -47.60
N HIS A 4 41.80 9.58 -48.20
CA HIS A 4 41.06 10.64 -47.54
C HIS A 4 39.67 10.18 -47.06
N GLU A 5 39.03 9.32 -47.84
CA GLU A 5 37.73 8.68 -47.60
C GLU A 5 37.87 7.65 -46.47
N LEU A 6 38.93 6.85 -46.51
CA LEU A 6 39.27 5.92 -45.43
C LEU A 6 39.57 6.65 -44.11
N ALA A 7 40.35 7.74 -44.16
CA ALA A 7 40.64 8.56 -42.99
C ALA A 7 39.37 9.19 -42.40
N SER A 8 38.43 9.65 -43.25
CA SER A 8 37.14 10.21 -42.83
C SER A 8 36.27 9.16 -42.11
N ILE A 9 36.20 7.94 -42.67
CA ILE A 9 35.44 6.83 -42.07
C ILE A 9 36.04 6.43 -40.71
N VAL A 10 37.36 6.30 -40.61
CA VAL A 10 38.04 5.95 -39.37
C VAL A 10 37.85 7.04 -38.30
N ASN A 11 37.95 8.32 -38.68
CA ASN A 11 37.71 9.43 -37.76
C ASN A 11 36.26 9.49 -37.29
N ALA A 12 35.29 9.28 -38.18
CA ALA A 12 33.89 9.20 -37.83
C ALA A 12 33.60 8.04 -36.86
N PHE A 13 34.23 6.87 -37.09
CA PHE A 13 34.13 5.73 -36.19
C PHE A 13 34.74 6.03 -34.82
N ILE A 14 35.95 6.59 -34.76
CA ILE A 14 36.61 6.96 -33.50
C ILE A 14 35.78 8.00 -32.73
N ALA A 15 35.24 9.02 -33.41
CA ALA A 15 34.36 10.02 -32.81
C ALA A 15 33.07 9.37 -32.25
N SER A 16 32.46 8.47 -33.01
CA SER A 16 31.25 7.74 -32.59
C SER A 16 31.53 6.86 -31.38
N GLN A 17 32.65 6.12 -31.37
CA GLN A 17 33.06 5.28 -30.25
C GLN A 17 33.35 6.12 -28.99
N ARG A 18 34.02 7.27 -29.14
CA ARG A 18 34.29 8.19 -28.04
C ARG A 18 33.01 8.78 -27.46
N GLN A 19 32.04 9.13 -28.30
CA GLN A 19 30.74 9.65 -27.85
C GLN A 19 29.89 8.57 -27.16
N LEU A 20 29.94 7.33 -27.64
CA LEU A 20 29.32 6.18 -26.98
C LEU A 20 29.94 5.92 -25.60
N LEU A 21 31.27 5.98 -25.50
CA LEU A 21 31.98 5.79 -24.23
C LEU A 21 31.62 6.88 -23.20
N LEU A 22 31.55 8.14 -23.63
CA LEU A 22 31.11 9.26 -22.79
C LEU A 22 29.65 9.09 -22.33
N MET A 23 28.76 8.63 -23.22
CA MET A 23 27.37 8.34 -22.86
C MET A 23 27.28 7.21 -21.83
N LEU A 24 28.06 6.13 -22.00
CA LEU A 24 28.13 5.03 -21.03
C LEU A 24 28.72 5.48 -19.68
N GLU A 25 29.72 6.36 -19.69
CA GLU A 25 30.28 6.95 -18.47
C GLU A 25 29.29 7.87 -17.74
N LEU A 26 28.52 8.67 -18.48
CA LEU A 26 27.43 9.47 -17.90
C LEU A 26 26.37 8.58 -17.24
N LEU A 27 25.90 7.54 -17.93
CA LEU A 27 24.96 6.55 -17.38
C LEU A 27 25.52 5.80 -16.15
N LYS A 28 26.81 5.48 -16.17
CA LYS A 28 27.51 4.81 -15.05
C LYS A 28 27.76 5.74 -13.86
N ASN A 29 27.91 7.04 -14.10
CA ASN A 29 28.04 8.04 -13.04
C ASN A 29 26.70 8.40 -12.41
N ASP A 30 25.61 8.42 -13.19
CA ASP A 30 24.26 8.55 -12.66
C ASP A 30 23.92 7.40 -11.71
N THR A 31 24.31 6.16 -12.06
CA THR A 31 24.13 4.99 -11.19
C THR A 31 24.94 5.03 -9.89
N LYS A 32 26.14 5.65 -9.89
CA LYS A 32 26.94 5.86 -8.67
C LYS A 32 26.38 6.96 -7.75
N ARG A 33 25.64 7.93 -8.30
CA ARG A 33 24.96 8.99 -7.54
C ARG A 33 23.63 8.55 -6.91
N ILE A 34 23.12 7.36 -7.24
CA ILE A 34 21.87 6.81 -6.68
C ILE A 34 21.95 6.58 -5.16
N THR A 35 23.15 6.57 -4.56
CA THR A 35 23.31 6.37 -3.09
C THR A 35 22.84 7.56 -2.25
N HIS A 36 22.73 8.77 -2.81
CA HIS A 36 22.21 9.94 -2.08
C HIS A 36 21.25 10.77 -2.92
N ILE A 37 20.06 10.21 -3.17
CA ILE A 37 18.95 10.96 -3.77
C ILE A 37 18.53 12.06 -2.77
N PRO A 38 18.52 13.36 -3.17
CA PRO A 38 18.09 14.45 -2.31
C PRO A 38 16.72 14.21 -1.69
N TYR A 39 16.49 14.70 -0.47
CA TYR A 39 15.22 14.53 0.24
C TYR A 39 14.00 14.94 -0.61
N GLU A 40 14.10 16.08 -1.29
CA GLU A 40 13.05 16.59 -2.18
C GLU A 40 12.72 15.66 -3.34
N THR A 41 13.74 15.09 -3.98
CA THR A 41 13.54 14.13 -5.07
C THR A 41 12.90 12.85 -4.54
N ARG A 42 13.31 12.38 -3.35
CA ARG A 42 12.66 11.22 -2.70
C ARG A 42 11.20 11.53 -2.37
N HIS A 43 10.89 12.70 -1.83
CA HIS A 43 9.52 13.12 -1.54
C HIS A 43 8.65 13.13 -2.81
N ARG A 44 9.14 13.72 -3.90
CA ARG A 44 8.42 13.73 -5.19
C ARG A 44 8.23 12.32 -5.76
N ILE A 45 9.23 11.44 -5.69
CA ILE A 45 9.09 10.06 -6.17
C ILE A 45 8.01 9.32 -5.36
N ARG A 46 7.98 9.50 -4.03
CA ARG A 46 6.95 8.91 -3.16
C ARG A 46 5.55 9.37 -3.52
N GLN A 47 5.39 10.69 -3.68
CA GLN A 47 4.11 11.27 -4.10
C GLN A 47 3.68 10.71 -5.45
N LEU A 48 4.60 10.62 -6.40
CA LEU A 48 4.30 10.04 -7.72
C LEU A 48 3.92 8.55 -7.64
N ALA A 49 4.51 7.78 -6.73
CA ALA A 49 4.20 6.35 -6.57
C ALA A 49 2.74 6.13 -6.16
N TYR A 50 2.28 6.76 -5.07
CA TYR A 50 0.88 6.65 -4.68
C TYR A 50 -0.05 7.37 -5.67
N PHE A 51 0.36 8.52 -6.22
CA PHE A 51 -0.47 9.28 -7.15
C PHE A 51 -0.77 8.48 -8.41
N ARG A 52 0.21 7.75 -8.95
CA ARG A 52 -0.03 6.84 -10.09
C ARG A 52 -0.97 5.70 -9.72
N MET A 53 -0.82 5.15 -8.52
CA MET A 53 -1.63 4.04 -8.02
C MET A 53 -3.11 4.43 -7.83
N ILE A 54 -3.37 5.61 -7.27
CA ILE A 54 -4.72 6.06 -6.95
C ILE A 54 -5.32 6.91 -8.06
N HIS A 55 -4.60 7.93 -8.55
CA HIS A 55 -5.15 8.92 -9.46
C HIS A 55 -4.94 8.62 -10.94
N GLY A 56 -4.24 7.53 -11.30
CA GLY A 56 -3.99 7.15 -12.69
C GLY A 56 -5.26 6.84 -13.49
N SER A 57 -6.08 5.89 -13.02
CA SER A 57 -7.40 5.57 -13.57
C SER A 57 -8.20 4.69 -12.60
N ASP A 58 -9.51 4.53 -12.82
CA ASP A 58 -10.32 3.60 -12.01
C ASP A 58 -9.91 2.14 -12.19
N LEU A 59 -9.31 1.78 -13.34
CA LEU A 59 -8.76 0.44 -13.55
C LEU A 59 -7.53 0.22 -12.68
N VAL A 60 -6.58 1.16 -12.73
CA VAL A 60 -5.33 1.08 -11.95
C VAL A 60 -5.63 1.09 -10.45
N CYS A 61 -6.51 1.99 -9.99
CA CYS A 61 -6.91 2.04 -8.59
C CYS A 61 -7.52 0.71 -8.13
N ARG A 62 -8.46 0.14 -8.90
CA ARG A 62 -9.04 -1.18 -8.57
C ARG A 62 -8.03 -2.31 -8.58
N GLN A 63 -7.11 -2.30 -9.54
CA GLN A 63 -6.05 -3.31 -9.60
C GLN A 63 -5.15 -3.25 -8.37
N SER A 64 -4.88 -2.06 -7.83
CA SER A 64 -3.95 -1.86 -6.72
C SER A 64 -4.59 -1.90 -5.33
N THR A 65 -5.82 -1.42 -5.17
CA THR A 65 -6.49 -1.26 -3.85
C THR A 65 -7.80 -2.05 -3.73
N ARG A 66 -8.25 -2.71 -4.80
CA ARG A 66 -9.58 -3.35 -4.94
C ARG A 66 -10.77 -2.38 -4.90
N MET A 67 -10.52 -1.07 -4.94
CA MET A 67 -11.56 -0.03 -4.96
C MET A 67 -11.37 0.90 -6.16
N ASP A 68 -12.45 1.47 -6.69
CA ASP A 68 -12.34 2.58 -7.64
C ASP A 68 -11.94 3.88 -6.92
N ARG A 69 -11.63 4.94 -7.69
CA ARG A 69 -11.14 6.20 -7.10
C ARG A 69 -12.18 6.87 -6.21
N ARG A 70 -13.46 6.74 -6.57
CA ARG A 70 -14.55 7.36 -5.82
C ARG A 70 -14.71 6.69 -4.46
N CYS A 71 -14.73 5.36 -4.43
CA CYS A 71 -14.82 4.57 -3.21
C CYS A 71 -13.60 4.80 -2.32
N PHE A 72 -12.39 4.84 -2.90
CA PHE A 72 -11.17 5.19 -2.17
C PHE A 72 -11.25 6.57 -1.51
N ALA A 73 -11.70 7.60 -2.25
CA ALA A 73 -11.84 8.95 -1.72
C ALA A 73 -12.88 9.04 -0.60
N ILE A 74 -14.01 8.34 -0.74
CA ILE A 74 -15.04 8.24 0.31
C ILE A 74 -14.46 7.57 1.55
N LEU A 75 -13.74 6.46 1.41
CA LEU A 75 -13.09 5.79 2.53
C LEU A 75 -12.12 6.72 3.27
N CYS A 76 -11.24 7.41 2.54
CA CYS A 76 -10.29 8.36 3.14
C CYS A 76 -11.01 9.50 3.88
N HIS A 77 -12.14 9.98 3.33
CA HIS A 77 -12.97 10.98 3.99
C HIS A 77 -13.56 10.44 5.30
N LEU A 78 -14.19 9.26 5.28
CA LEU A 78 -14.78 8.64 6.48
C LEU A 78 -13.73 8.34 7.56
N LEU A 79 -12.55 7.85 7.16
CA LEU A 79 -11.46 7.59 8.10
C LEU A 79 -10.97 8.87 8.78
N ARG A 80 -10.96 10.00 8.07
CA ARG A 80 -10.63 11.31 8.67
C ARG A 80 -11.71 11.81 9.61
N THR A 81 -12.96 11.86 9.12
CA THR A 81 -14.03 12.58 9.80
C THR A 81 -14.64 11.79 10.95
N ILE A 82 -14.77 10.48 10.79
CA ILE A 82 -15.42 9.60 11.77
C ILE A 82 -14.38 8.91 12.64
N ALA A 83 -13.38 8.27 12.01
CA ALA A 83 -12.38 7.51 12.75
C ALA A 83 -11.22 8.37 13.28
N GLY A 84 -11.15 9.67 12.91
CA GLY A 84 -10.15 10.61 13.40
C GLY A 84 -8.73 10.34 12.90
N LEU A 85 -8.57 9.68 11.76
CA LEU A 85 -7.26 9.43 11.15
C LEU A 85 -6.70 10.75 10.59
N THR A 86 -5.53 11.16 11.07
CA THR A 86 -4.89 12.42 10.68
C THR A 86 -3.59 12.17 9.91
N SER A 87 -3.25 13.10 9.02
CA SER A 87 -1.95 13.11 8.34
C SER A 87 -0.82 13.33 9.36
N THR A 88 0.35 12.78 9.07
CA THR A 88 1.59 13.08 9.80
C THR A 88 2.41 14.12 9.03
N GLU A 89 3.51 14.61 9.62
CA GLU A 89 4.43 15.51 8.93
C GLU A 89 5.00 14.92 7.63
N VAL A 90 5.04 13.59 7.53
CA VAL A 90 5.75 12.88 6.46
C VAL A 90 4.84 12.12 5.50
N VAL A 91 3.62 11.76 5.89
CA VAL A 91 2.70 10.90 5.12
C VAL A 91 1.28 11.47 5.28
N ASP A 92 0.56 11.63 4.18
CA ASP A 92 -0.85 12.03 4.19
C ASP A 92 -1.79 10.82 4.36
N VAL A 93 -3.05 11.06 4.72
CA VAL A 93 -4.01 9.98 4.96
C VAL A 93 -4.19 9.09 3.72
N GLU A 94 -4.24 9.67 2.52
CA GLU A 94 -4.36 8.91 1.27
C GLU A 94 -3.18 7.95 1.10
N GLU A 95 -1.94 8.38 1.31
CA GLU A 95 -0.75 7.54 1.21
C GLU A 95 -0.78 6.42 2.27
N MET A 96 -1.22 6.70 3.50
CA MET A 96 -1.40 5.66 4.53
C MET A 96 -2.42 4.59 4.09
N VAL A 97 -3.60 5.03 3.65
CA VAL A 97 -4.71 4.15 3.24
C VAL A 97 -4.34 3.38 1.98
N ALA A 98 -3.63 4.03 1.05
CA ALA A 98 -3.07 3.43 -0.15
C ALA A 98 -2.12 2.26 0.18
N MET A 99 -1.13 2.47 1.05
CA MET A 99 -0.23 1.40 1.50
C MET A 99 -1.00 0.25 2.17
N PHE A 100 -1.92 0.58 3.08
CA PHE A 100 -2.72 -0.40 3.81
C PHE A 100 -3.55 -1.28 2.87
N LEU A 101 -4.31 -0.67 1.96
CA LEU A 101 -5.14 -1.40 1.00
C LEU A 101 -4.30 -2.22 0.03
N HIS A 102 -3.15 -1.70 -0.44
CA HIS A 102 -2.29 -2.44 -1.33
C HIS A 102 -1.72 -3.71 -0.67
N ILE A 103 -1.32 -3.61 0.60
CA ILE A 103 -0.91 -4.76 1.43
C ILE A 103 -2.02 -5.80 1.49
N LEU A 104 -3.25 -5.41 1.84
CA LEU A 104 -4.37 -6.34 1.97
C LEU A 104 -4.83 -6.92 0.63
N ALA A 105 -4.81 -6.11 -0.43
CA ALA A 105 -5.28 -6.49 -1.77
C ALA A 105 -4.45 -7.60 -2.42
N HIS A 106 -3.18 -7.71 -2.03
CA HIS A 106 -2.18 -8.56 -2.68
C HIS A 106 -1.34 -9.42 -1.73
N ASP A 107 -1.56 -9.35 -0.41
CA ASP A 107 -0.70 -9.98 0.62
C ASP A 107 0.79 -9.64 0.44
N VAL A 108 1.09 -8.41 0.03
CA VAL A 108 2.47 -7.98 -0.19
C VAL A 108 3.17 -7.70 1.15
N LYS A 109 4.44 -8.10 1.23
CA LYS A 109 5.24 -7.99 2.46
C LYS A 109 5.86 -6.61 2.61
N ASN A 110 6.23 -6.22 3.84
CA ASN A 110 6.82 -4.91 4.18
C ASN A 110 7.92 -4.48 3.21
N ARG A 111 8.85 -5.39 2.91
CA ARG A 111 9.99 -5.13 2.03
C ARG A 111 9.59 -4.74 0.60
N VAL A 112 8.42 -5.17 0.11
CA VAL A 112 7.90 -4.76 -1.20
C VAL A 112 7.44 -3.31 -1.13
N ILE A 113 6.60 -2.99 -0.14
CA ILE A 113 6.08 -1.64 0.10
C ILE A 113 7.20 -0.63 0.36
N GLN A 114 8.26 -1.00 1.08
CA GLN A 114 9.44 -0.15 1.29
C GLN A 114 10.05 0.34 -0.01
N ARG A 115 10.09 -0.52 -1.03
CA ARG A 115 10.65 -0.17 -2.34
C ARG A 115 9.68 0.68 -3.15
N GLU A 116 8.40 0.35 -3.14
CA GLU A 116 7.37 1.05 -3.91
C GLU A 116 7.09 2.47 -3.37
N PHE A 117 7.00 2.60 -2.05
CA PHE A 117 6.68 3.87 -1.38
C PHE A 117 7.92 4.57 -0.82
N MET A 118 9.13 4.04 -1.04
CA MET A 118 10.41 4.57 -0.51
C MET A 118 10.34 4.98 0.98
N ARG A 119 9.58 4.23 1.79
CA ARG A 119 9.42 4.43 3.24
C ARG A 119 10.22 3.38 4.00
N SER A 120 10.63 3.70 5.23
CA SER A 120 11.21 2.69 6.11
C SER A 120 10.16 1.66 6.51
N GLY A 121 10.59 0.44 6.83
CA GLY A 121 9.67 -0.61 7.26
C GLY A 121 8.91 -0.24 8.52
N GLU A 122 9.57 0.45 9.45
CA GLU A 122 8.95 0.99 10.67
C GLU A 122 7.85 2.02 10.34
N THR A 123 8.10 2.92 9.38
CA THR A 123 7.09 3.89 8.91
C THR A 123 5.88 3.14 8.37
N ILE A 124 6.08 2.11 7.55
CA ILE A 124 4.98 1.33 6.98
C ILE A 124 4.20 0.60 8.07
N SER A 125 4.88 -0.07 9.00
CA SER A 125 4.24 -0.74 10.14
C SER A 125 3.39 0.22 10.97
N ARG A 126 3.91 1.40 11.28
CA ARG A 126 3.21 2.40 12.07
C ARG A 126 1.92 2.84 11.39
N HIS A 127 2.01 3.23 10.11
CA HIS A 127 0.85 3.69 9.35
C HIS A 127 -0.16 2.57 9.09
N PHE A 128 0.30 1.33 8.88
CA PHE A 128 -0.58 0.18 8.76
C PHE A 128 -1.45 0.00 10.02
N ASN A 129 -0.84 0.03 11.21
CA ASN A 129 -1.58 -0.12 12.46
C ASN A 129 -2.51 1.08 12.73
N MET A 130 -2.10 2.31 12.39
CA MET A 130 -2.98 3.49 12.50
C MET A 130 -4.23 3.36 11.63
N VAL A 131 -4.08 2.92 10.37
CA VAL A 131 -5.22 2.71 9.46
C VAL A 131 -6.07 1.54 9.95
N LEU A 132 -5.46 0.44 10.39
CA LEU A 132 -6.19 -0.71 10.93
C LEU A 132 -7.09 -0.30 12.11
N LEU A 133 -6.54 0.45 13.07
CA LEU A 133 -7.30 0.95 14.22
C LEU A 133 -8.43 1.88 13.79
N ALA A 134 -8.18 2.76 12.81
CA ALA A 134 -9.21 3.64 12.27
C ALA A 134 -10.34 2.86 11.57
N VAL A 135 -10.00 1.81 10.83
CA VAL A 135 -10.99 0.91 10.19
C VAL A 135 -11.82 0.16 11.23
N ILE A 136 -11.19 -0.35 12.29
CA ILE A 136 -11.90 -1.01 13.41
C ILE A 136 -12.87 -0.03 14.08
N ARG A 137 -12.47 1.23 14.29
CA ARG A 137 -13.39 2.24 14.84
C ARG A 137 -14.54 2.58 13.90
N LEU A 138 -14.29 2.56 12.59
CA LEU A 138 -15.30 2.84 11.57
C LEU A 138 -16.29 1.68 11.39
N HIS A 139 -15.90 0.44 11.73
CA HIS A 139 -16.76 -0.74 11.69
C HIS A 139 -18.04 -0.54 12.52
N GLU A 140 -17.91 0.00 13.74
CA GLU A 140 -19.05 0.23 14.64
C GLU A 140 -20.12 1.15 14.04
N GLU A 141 -19.73 2.07 13.17
CA GLU A 141 -20.62 3.05 12.54
C GLU A 141 -21.21 2.54 11.22
N LEU A 142 -20.46 1.69 10.48
CA LEU A 142 -20.85 1.25 9.14
C LEU A 142 -21.52 -0.12 9.10
N LEU A 143 -21.19 -1.04 10.01
CA LEU A 143 -21.79 -2.37 10.01
C LEU A 143 -22.99 -2.42 10.93
N LYS A 144 -24.15 -2.74 10.34
CA LYS A 144 -25.37 -3.00 11.08
C LYS A 144 -25.13 -4.20 11.99
N LYS A 145 -25.34 -4.04 13.31
CA LYS A 145 -25.29 -5.15 14.26
C LYS A 145 -26.12 -6.32 13.72
N PRO A 146 -25.55 -7.52 13.57
CA PRO A 146 -26.29 -8.65 13.02
C PRO A 146 -27.49 -8.93 13.93
N GLN A 147 -28.70 -8.80 13.37
CA GLN A 147 -29.91 -9.19 14.07
C GLN A 147 -30.00 -10.72 14.05
N PRO A 148 -30.33 -11.37 15.18
CA PRO A 148 -30.60 -12.80 15.20
C PRO A 148 -31.69 -13.11 14.20
N VAL A 149 -31.42 -14.03 13.27
CA VAL A 149 -32.44 -14.50 12.31
C VAL A 149 -33.50 -15.23 13.13
N PRO A 150 -34.78 -14.81 13.11
CA PRO A 150 -35.85 -15.51 13.83
C PRO A 150 -35.96 -16.95 13.32
N ASN A 151 -36.23 -17.90 14.21
CA ASN A 151 -36.36 -19.33 13.89
C ASN A 151 -37.43 -19.64 12.82
N GLU A 152 -38.31 -18.69 12.51
CA GLU A 152 -39.38 -18.78 11.51
C GLU A 152 -39.05 -18.05 10.20
N CYS A 153 -37.79 -17.65 9.98
CA CYS A 153 -37.40 -16.97 8.74
C CYS A 153 -37.55 -17.91 7.53
N THR A 154 -38.58 -17.66 6.72
CA THR A 154 -38.93 -18.41 5.49
C THR A 154 -38.06 -18.05 4.28
N ASP A 155 -37.06 -17.17 4.46
CA ASP A 155 -36.16 -16.75 3.40
C ASP A 155 -35.20 -17.89 3.01
N GLN A 156 -35.42 -18.44 1.82
CA GLN A 156 -34.66 -19.57 1.28
C GLN A 156 -33.15 -19.31 1.20
N ARG A 157 -32.73 -18.03 1.16
CA ARG A 157 -31.32 -17.63 1.11
C ARG A 157 -30.53 -18.04 2.36
N TRP A 158 -31.19 -18.13 3.52
CA TRP A 158 -30.57 -18.48 4.80
C TRP A 158 -30.65 -19.98 5.12
N ASN A 159 -31.51 -20.74 4.44
CA ASN A 159 -31.74 -22.17 4.66
C ASN A 159 -30.47 -23.02 4.46
N MET A 160 -29.54 -22.62 3.59
CA MET A 160 -28.26 -23.33 3.40
C MET A 160 -27.25 -23.13 4.54
N THR A 161 -27.40 -22.09 5.36
CA THR A 161 -26.51 -21.83 6.51
C THR A 161 -26.97 -22.48 7.81
N SER A 162 -28.23 -22.91 7.87
CA SER A 162 -28.84 -23.59 9.02
C SER A 162 -28.24 -24.97 9.30
N SER A 163 -27.50 -25.55 8.34
CA SER A 163 -26.87 -26.87 8.51
C SER A 163 -25.59 -26.84 9.33
N SER A 164 -24.93 -25.68 9.48
CA SER A 164 -23.81 -25.48 10.39
C SER A 164 -24.29 -24.81 11.67
N ARG A 165 -24.85 -25.60 12.60
CA ARG A 165 -25.25 -25.19 13.95
C ARG A 165 -24.04 -24.90 14.83
N LEU A 166 -23.27 -23.87 14.49
CA LEU A 166 -22.37 -23.21 15.43
C LEU A 166 -22.92 -21.81 15.67
N PRO A 167 -23.08 -21.37 16.94
CA PRO A 167 -23.41 -19.98 17.23
C PRO A 167 -22.38 -19.10 16.51
N LYS A 168 -22.85 -18.22 15.62
CA LYS A 168 -21.97 -17.20 15.06
C LYS A 168 -21.58 -16.30 16.22
N HIS A 169 -20.30 -16.39 16.61
CA HIS A 169 -19.71 -15.58 17.66
C HIS A 169 -20.06 -14.11 17.42
N THR A 170 -20.65 -13.49 18.44
CA THR A 170 -21.02 -12.07 18.43
C THR A 170 -19.93 -11.37 19.23
N TRP A 171 -19.10 -10.61 18.53
CA TRP A 171 -17.99 -9.87 19.13
C TRP A 171 -18.48 -9.00 20.28
N THR A 172 -17.87 -9.19 21.45
CA THR A 172 -18.14 -8.38 22.64
C THR A 172 -17.23 -7.15 22.64
N LYS A 173 -17.66 -6.06 23.28
CA LYS A 173 -16.84 -4.84 23.43
C LYS A 173 -15.50 -5.09 24.13
N GLU A 174 -15.43 -6.15 24.93
CA GLU A 174 -14.23 -6.61 25.63
C GLU A 174 -13.25 -7.32 24.68
N GLU A 175 -13.74 -8.16 23.76
CA GLU A 175 -12.93 -8.78 22.72
C GLU A 175 -12.44 -7.76 21.68
N GLU A 176 -13.24 -6.74 21.38
CA GLU A 176 -12.81 -5.62 20.53
C GLU A 176 -11.78 -4.73 21.22
N ALA A 177 -11.97 -4.43 22.50
CA ALA A 177 -10.93 -3.77 23.30
C ALA A 177 -9.66 -4.63 23.35
N GLY A 178 -9.80 -5.96 23.44
CA GLY A 178 -8.72 -6.93 23.33
C GLY A 178 -8.05 -6.93 21.95
N LEU A 179 -8.79 -6.77 20.85
CA LEU A 179 -8.22 -6.61 19.51
C LEU A 179 -7.47 -5.29 19.37
N VAL A 180 -8.03 -4.20 19.90
CA VAL A 180 -7.36 -2.89 19.94
C VAL A 180 -6.08 -2.99 20.79
N GLU A 181 -6.14 -3.67 21.93
CA GLU A 181 -5.00 -3.93 22.80
C GLU A 181 -3.97 -4.86 22.15
N LEU A 182 -4.38 -5.91 21.45
CA LEU A 182 -3.51 -6.81 20.69
C LEU A 182 -2.86 -6.12 19.49
N VAL A 183 -3.57 -5.21 18.81
CA VAL A 183 -3.01 -4.35 17.76
C VAL A 183 -2.00 -3.38 18.38
N ASN A 184 -2.28 -2.84 19.57
CA ASN A 184 -1.38 -1.93 20.29
C ASN A 184 -0.16 -2.65 20.91
N ALA A 185 -0.31 -3.90 21.35
CA ALA A 185 0.72 -4.69 22.04
C ALA A 185 1.56 -5.56 21.09
N GLY A 186 0.95 -6.03 20.01
CA GLY A 186 1.51 -6.99 19.05
C GLY A 186 1.70 -6.43 17.64
N GLY A 187 1.48 -5.11 17.44
CA GLY A 187 1.44 -4.43 16.15
C GLY A 187 2.44 -4.95 15.12
N TRP A 188 2.04 -4.95 13.84
CA TRP A 188 2.74 -5.63 12.74
C TRP A 188 4.28 -5.48 12.80
N ARG A 189 4.96 -6.52 13.33
CA ARG A 189 6.40 -6.52 13.53
C ARG A 189 7.12 -6.79 12.21
N SER A 190 8.22 -6.08 12.01
CA SER A 190 8.98 -6.06 10.76
C SER A 190 9.77 -7.35 10.50
N ASP A 191 9.81 -8.29 11.42
CA ASP A 191 10.60 -9.51 11.34
C ASP A 191 9.88 -10.62 10.56
N ASN A 192 10.32 -10.78 9.31
CA ASN A 192 10.26 -11.99 8.49
C ASN A 192 8.89 -12.66 8.26
N GLY A 193 7.84 -11.86 8.09
CA GLY A 193 6.96 -12.06 6.93
C GLY A 193 5.73 -12.94 7.08
N THR A 194 5.22 -13.18 8.30
CA THR A 194 3.87 -13.76 8.46
C THR A 194 3.07 -12.95 9.46
N PHE A 195 1.88 -12.49 9.07
CA PHE A 195 0.88 -12.00 10.01
C PHE A 195 0.49 -13.21 10.87
N ARG A 196 1.05 -13.33 12.08
CA ARG A 196 0.61 -14.32 13.05
C ARG A 196 -0.36 -13.62 14.01
N PRO A 197 -1.65 -13.95 13.98
CA PRO A 197 -2.51 -13.72 15.14
C PRO A 197 -1.91 -14.54 16.29
N GLY A 198 -1.41 -13.88 17.33
CA GLY A 198 -1.07 -14.56 18.57
C GLY A 198 -2.34 -15.17 19.14
N TYR A 199 -2.34 -16.48 19.34
CA TYR A 199 -3.47 -17.30 19.78
C TYR A 199 -3.95 -16.91 21.19
N LEU A 200 -5.28 -16.91 21.34
CA LEU A 200 -6.13 -17.14 22.54
C LEU A 200 -5.81 -16.37 23.82
#